data_AF-A0A3N9N7S8-F1
#
_entry.id   AF-A0A3N9N7S8-F1
#
_cell.length_a   1.000
_cell.length_b   1.000
_cell.length_c   1.000
_cell.angle_alpha   90.00
_cell.angle_beta   90.00
_cell.angle_gamma   90.00
#
_symmetry.space_group_name_H-M   'P 1'
#
loop_
_entity.id
_entity.type
_entity.pdbx_description
1 polymer ?
#
loop_
_entity_poly.entity_id
_entity_poly.type
_entity_poly.pdbx_seq_one_letter_code
_entity_poly.pdbx_strand_id
1 'polypeptide(L)' 'MDQFQTLGKILVILGIFITIIGLVLFLGHKIPLIGRLPGDILIQRKNFTFYFPVTTLIIINLIILLIVYLVKK' A
#
# COMPACT_ATOMS: atom_id res chain seq x y z
N MET A 1 -16.10 27.00 -10.94
CA MET A 1 -15.83 25.66 -11.54
C MET A 1 -14.67 24.96 -10.83
N ASP A 2 -13.73 25.69 -10.23
CA ASP A 2 -12.58 25.12 -9.49
C ASP A 2 -12.95 24.33 -8.21
N GLN A 3 -14.01 24.72 -7.49
CA GLN A 3 -14.36 24.05 -6.23
C GLN A 3 -14.76 22.58 -6.42
N PHE A 4 -15.48 22.27 -7.50
CA PHE A 4 -15.84 20.89 -7.83
C PHE A 4 -14.63 20.07 -8.28
N GLN A 5 -13.64 20.69 -8.93
CA GLN A 5 -12.39 20.01 -9.29
C GLN A 5 -11.54 19.68 -8.07
N THR A 6 -11.39 20.62 -7.12
CA THR A 6 -10.68 20.37 -5.87
C THR A 6 -11.37 19.30 -5.04
N LEU A 7 -12.70 19.37 -4.93
CA LEU A 7 -13.49 18.35 -4.23
C LEU A 7 -13.32 16.97 -4.90
N GLY A 8 -13.39 16.90 -6.22
CA GLY A 8 -13.18 15.67 -6.99
C GLY A 8 -11.79 15.06 -6.78
N LYS A 9 -10.72 15.88 -6.79
CA LYS A 9 -9.35 15.43 -6.49
C LYS A 9 -9.25 14.84 -5.08
N ILE A 10 -9.86 15.49 -4.08
CA ILE A 10 -9.87 15.00 -2.69
C ILE A 10 -10.61 13.66 -2.59
N LEU A 11 -11.78 13.53 -3.23
CA LEU A 11 -12.54 12.28 -3.23
C LEU A 11 -11.75 11.12 -3.86
N VAL A 12 -11.06 11.36 -4.98
CA VAL A 12 -10.22 10.34 -5.64
C VAL A 12 -9.08 9.89 -4.74
N ILE A 13 -8.36 10.83 -4.12
CA ILE A 13 -7.26 10.52 -3.19
C ILE A 13 -7.77 9.71 -1.99
N LEU A 14 -8.89 10.13 -1.42
CA LEU A 14 -9.48 9.49 -0.24
C LEU A 14 -10.00 8.08 -0.56
N GLY A 15 -10.59 7.88 -1.74
CA GLY A 15 -11.00 6.57 -2.24
C GLY A 15 -9.80 5.63 -2.40
N ILE A 16 -8.72 6.08 -3.04
CA ILE A 16 -7.47 5.30 -3.17
C ILE A 16 -6.92 4.91 -1.80
N PHE A 17 -6.88 5.86 -0.86
CA PHE A 17 -6.39 5.62 0.50
C PHE A 17 -7.20 4.55 1.24
N ILE A 18 -8.53 4.64 1.18
CA ILE A 18 -9.43 3.65 1.78
C ILE A 18 -9.25 2.27 1.12
N THR A 19 -9.13 2.21 -0.22
CA THR A 19 -8.90 0.94 -0.93
C THR A 19 -7.59 0.29 -0.49
N ILE A 20 -6.51 1.05 -0.32
CA ILE A 20 -5.22 0.53 0.15
C ILE A 20 -5.36 -0.05 1.57
N ILE A 21 -5.98 0.69 2.48
CA ILE A 21 -6.22 0.21 3.87
C ILE A 21 -7.08 -1.06 3.85
N GLY A 22 -8.17 -1.04 3.08
CA GLY A 22 -9.05 -2.20 2.93
C GLY A 22 -8.32 -3.42 2.38
N LEU A 23 -7.40 -3.23 1.41
CA LEU A 23 -6.59 -4.30 0.84
C LEU A 23 -5.60 -4.87 1.86
N VAL A 24 -4.94 -4.00 2.65
CA VAL A 24 -4.04 -4.41 3.74
C VAL A 24 -4.80 -5.24 4.78
N LEU A 25 -6.00 -4.81 5.19
CA LEU A 25 -6.82 -5.54 6.16
C LEU A 25 -7.37 -6.85 5.59
N PHE A 26 -7.82 -6.85 4.33
CA PHE A 26 -8.37 -8.02 3.64
C PHE A 26 -7.30 -9.10 3.43
N LEU A 27 -6.12 -8.72 2.95
CA LEU A 27 -5.00 -9.63 2.78
C LEU A 27 -4.40 -10.05 4.14
N GLY A 28 -4.48 -9.18 5.15
CA GLY A 28 -4.04 -9.48 6.51
C GLY A 28 -4.80 -10.64 7.16
N HIS A 29 -6.08 -10.87 6.80
CA HIS A 29 -6.92 -11.91 7.39
C HIS A 29 -6.79 -13.28 6.70
N LYS A 30 -6.35 -13.33 5.43
CA LYS A 30 -6.21 -14.58 4.65
C LYS A 30 -4.82 -15.22 4.71
N ILE A 31 -3.87 -14.65 5.46
CA ILE A 31 -2.56 -15.26 5.69
C ILE A 31 -2.70 -16.15 6.94
N PRO A 32 -2.78 -17.48 6.83
CA PRO A 32 -2.93 -18.38 7.97
C PRO A 32 -1.62 -18.55 8.77
N LEU A 33 -0.72 -17.54 8.72
CA LEU A 33 0.62 -17.60 9.27
C LEU A 33 1.25 -16.19 9.43
N ILE A 34 0.56 -15.26 10.12
CA ILE A 34 1.13 -14.03 10.72
C ILE A 34 2.25 -13.37 9.87
N GLY A 35 1.88 -12.55 8.87
CA GLY A 35 2.78 -11.50 8.35
C GLY A 35 3.58 -11.77 7.06
N ARG A 36 3.01 -12.41 6.03
CA ARG A 36 3.69 -12.55 4.72
C ARG A 36 2.78 -12.13 3.59
N LEU A 37 3.00 -10.95 2.99
CA LEU A 37 2.44 -10.71 1.66
C LEU A 37 3.19 -11.60 0.64
N PRO A 38 2.51 -12.11 -0.40
CA PRO A 38 3.19 -12.79 -1.49
C PRO A 38 4.26 -11.83 -2.07
N GLY A 39 5.53 -12.25 -1.98
CA GLY A 39 6.69 -11.45 -2.40
C GLY A 39 7.54 -10.87 -1.27
N ASP A 40 7.10 -10.89 -0.01
CA ASP A 40 7.95 -10.55 1.13
C ASP A 40 8.95 -11.69 1.41
N ILE A 41 10.25 -11.36 1.46
CA ILE A 41 11.31 -12.35 1.66
C ILE A 41 11.49 -12.57 3.15
N LEU A 42 11.05 -13.73 3.65
CA LEU A 42 11.30 -14.16 5.02
C LEU A 42 12.30 -15.33 5.04
N ILE A 43 13.47 -15.08 5.60
CA ILE A 43 14.49 -16.11 5.85
C ILE A 43 14.50 -16.41 7.35
N GLN A 44 13.92 -17.55 7.74
CA GLN A 44 14.00 -18.07 9.11
C GLN A 44 15.05 -19.19 9.19
N ARG A 45 16.03 -18.99 10.08
CA ARG A 45 17.08 -19.94 10.49
C ARG A 45 17.00 -20.10 12.01
N LYS A 46 17.58 -21.18 12.56
CA LYS A 46 17.51 -21.53 14.00
C LYS A 46 17.76 -20.37 14.98
N ASN A 47 18.67 -19.44 14.67
CA ASN A 47 18.98 -18.26 15.50
C ASN A 47 18.84 -16.92 14.73
N PHE A 48 18.26 -16.91 13.53
CA PHE A 48 18.23 -15.70 12.69
C PHE A 48 16.93 -15.61 11.89
N THR A 49 16.24 -14.49 12.01
CA THR A 49 15.03 -14.19 11.24
C THR A 49 15.26 -12.90 10.49
N PHE A 50 15.24 -12.95 9.16
CA PHE A 50 15.30 -11.79 8.29
C PHE A 50 13.99 -11.63 7.55
N TYR A 51 13.38 -10.45 7.65
CA TYR A 51 12.15 -10.09 6.96
C TYR A 51 12.43 -8.90 6.05
N PHE A 52 12.15 -9.05 4.76
CA PHE A 52 12.29 -7.99 3.78
C PHE A 52 10.97 -7.79 3.01
N PRO A 53 10.21 -6.74 3.35
CA PRO A 53 8.88 -6.51 2.81
C PRO A 53 8.90 -5.85 1.43
N VAL A 54 9.41 -6.58 0.42
CA VAL A 54 9.58 -6.08 -0.96
C VAL A 54 8.28 -5.54 -1.53
N THR A 55 7.21 -6.31 -1.39
CA THR A 55 5.90 -5.98 -1.98
C THR A 55 5.34 -4.71 -1.36
N THR A 56 5.48 -4.57 -0.04
CA THR A 56 5.05 -3.38 0.70
C THR A 56 5.81 -2.13 0.24
N LEU A 57 7.13 -2.23 0.09
CA LEU A 57 7.95 -1.09 -0.35
C LEU A 57 7.59 -0.65 -1.77
N ILE A 58 7.33 -1.59 -2.68
CA ILE A 58 6.91 -1.30 -4.06
C ILE A 58 5.55 -0.58 -4.07
N ILE A 59 4.58 -1.09 -3.31
CA ILE A 59 3.24 -0.50 -3.22
C ILE A 59 3.32 0.93 -2.68
N ILE A 60 4.03 1.15 -1.58
CA ILE A 60 4.23 2.48 -1.00
C ILE A 60 4.84 3.44 -2.03
N ASN A 61 5.88 3.00 -2.74
CA ASN A 61 6.55 3.83 -3.73
C ASN A 61 5.62 4.20 -4.90
N LEU A 62 4.84 3.23 -5.39
CA LEU A 62 3.90 3.43 -6.48
C LEU A 62 2.77 4.41 -6.10
N ILE A 63 2.27 4.33 -4.86
CA ILE A 63 1.26 5.27 -4.34
C ILE A 63 1.82 6.68 -4.25
N ILE A 64 3.01 6.84 -3.68
CA ILE A 64 3.68 8.14 -3.57
C ILE A 64 3.91 8.72 -4.97
N LEU A 65 4.41 7.91 -5.91
CA LEU A 65 4.61 8.32 -7.30
C LEU A 65 3.30 8.79 -7.95
N LEU A 66 2.21 8.06 -7.75
CA LEU A 66 0.90 8.40 -8.29
C LEU A 66 0.37 9.72 -7.71
N ILE A 67 0.50 9.93 -6.40
CA ILE A 67 0.10 11.17 -5.73
C ILE A 67 0.92 12.35 -6.26
N VAL A 68 2.26 12.20 -6.31
CA VAL A 68 3.15 13.24 -6.84
C VAL A 68 2.79 13.56 -8.29
N TYR A 69 2.57 12.54 -9.12
CA TYR A 69 2.15 12.72 -10.51
C TYR A 69 0.82 13.48 -10.63
N LEU A 70 -0.15 13.17 -9.77
CA LEU A 70 -1.47 13.83 -9.77
C LEU A 70 -1.44 15.27 -9.25
N VAL A 71 -0.52 15.59 -8.34
CA VAL A 71 -0.33 16.94 -7.78
C VAL A 71 0.48 17.82 -8.73
N LYS A 72 1.46 17.25 -9.44
CA LYS A 72 2.31 17.98 -10.37
C LYS A 72 1.61 18.35 -11.68
N LYS A 73 0.37 17.90 -11.89
CA LYS A 73 -0.47 18.18 -13.06
C LYS A 73 -1.79 18.86 -12.68
#